data_AF-A0A1Q8TNC3-F1
#
_entry.id   AF-A0A1Q8TNC3-F1
#
_cell.length_a   1.000
_cell.length_b   1.000
_cell.length_c   1.000
_cell.angle_alpha   90.00
_cell.angle_beta   90.00
_cell.angle_gamma   90.00
#
_symmetry.space_group_name_H-M   'P 1'
#
loop_
_entity.id
_entity.type
_entity.pdbx_description
1 polymer ?
#
loop_
_entity_poly.entity_id
_entity_poly.type
_entity_poly.pdbx_seq_one_letter_code
_entity_poly.pdbx_strand_id
1 'polypeptide(L)'
;MCIHIKDCAICNDPIEDINKALLRKIRKGAMKFPGSKKEEMKKIHTLAFKFSNEKICEYCYLREMARLTTIMRIKAMESSKP
;
A
#
# COMPACT_ATOMS: atom_id res chain seq x y z
N MET A 1 25.64 13.72 12.40
CA MET A 1 24.82 13.21 11.29
C MET A 1 23.38 13.17 11.77
N CYS A 2 22.54 14.14 11.40
CA CYS A 2 21.15 14.19 11.85
C CYS A 2 20.34 13.17 11.05
N ILE A 3 20.08 12.00 11.62
CA ILE A 3 19.17 11.01 11.03
C ILE A 3 17.79 11.66 11.01
N HIS A 4 17.34 12.07 9.82
CA HIS A 4 15.97 12.54 9.64
C HIS A 4 15.06 11.32 9.71
N ILE A 5 14.57 11.04 10.91
CA ILE A 5 13.53 10.03 11.12
C ILE A 5 12.25 10.60 10.52
N LYS A 6 11.69 9.92 9.52
CA LYS A 6 10.37 10.25 8.99
C LYS A 6 9.33 9.52 9.81
N ASP A 7 8.27 10.20 10.21
CA ASP A 7 7.17 9.56 10.92
C ASP A 7 6.09 9.07 9.94
N CYS A 8 5.49 7.94 10.27
CA CYS A 8 4.39 7.37 9.52
C CYS A 8 3.16 8.28 9.60
N ALA A 9 2.63 8.70 8.45
CA ALA A 9 1.44 9.56 8.39
C ALA A 9 0.12 8.89 8.86
N ILE A 10 0.16 7.64 9.36
CA ILE A 10 -1.01 6.91 9.87
C ILE A 10 -0.89 6.67 11.38
N CYS A 11 0.23 6.14 11.85
CA CYS A 11 0.43 5.77 13.25
C CYS A 11 1.41 6.67 14.01
N ASN A 12 2.07 7.62 13.32
CA ASN A 12 3.13 8.48 13.85
C ASN A 12 4.38 7.72 14.36
N ASP A 13 4.48 6.41 14.11
CA ASP A 13 5.69 5.66 14.43
C ASP A 13 6.83 6.02 13.47
N PRO A 14 8.09 5.91 13.92
CA PRO A 14 9.26 6.04 13.05
C PRO A 14 9.18 5.10 11.85
N ILE A 15 9.45 5.62 10.66
CA ILE A 15 9.65 4.79 9.48
C ILE A 15 11.09 4.27 9.51
N GLU A 16 11.23 2.96 9.69
CA GLU A 16 12.50 2.25 9.57
C GLU A 16 13.12 2.42 8.17
N ASP A 17 14.43 2.27 8.05
CA ASP A 17 15.09 2.36 6.75
C ASP A 17 14.72 1.16 5.88
N ILE A 18 13.98 1.42 4.79
CA ILE A 18 13.51 0.39 3.88
C ILE A 18 14.38 0.39 2.63
N ASN A 19 14.76 -0.81 2.20
CA ASN A 19 15.56 -1.00 0.99
C ASN A 19 14.96 -0.24 -0.22
N LYS A 20 15.68 0.76 -0.73
CA LYS A 20 15.21 1.59 -1.86
C LYS A 20 14.93 0.78 -3.12
N ALA A 21 15.63 -0.33 -3.36
CA ALA A 21 15.36 -1.22 -4.48
C ALA A 21 14.00 -1.92 -4.34
N LEU A 22 13.61 -2.29 -3.12
CA LEU A 22 12.27 -2.81 -2.82
C LEU A 22 11.20 -1.75 -3.09
N LEU A 23 11.37 -0.54 -2.57
CA LEU A 23 10.42 0.57 -2.78
C LEU A 23 10.22 0.88 -4.28
N ARG A 24 11.30 0.84 -5.07
CA ARG A 24 11.23 0.99 -6.55
C ARG A 24 10.43 -0.14 -7.20
N LYS A 25 10.59 -1.40 -6.76
CA LYS A 25 9.81 -2.54 -7.28
C LYS A 25 8.33 -2.37 -6.96
N ILE A 26 7.99 -1.98 -5.73
CA ILE A 26 6.60 -1.73 -5.31
C ILE A 26 5.97 -0.62 -6.15
N ARG A 27 6.67 0.49 -6.34
CA ARG A 27 6.20 1.60 -7.18
C ARG A 27 5.95 1.16 -8.63
N LYS A 28 6.89 0.42 -9.23
CA LYS A 28 6.73 -0.13 -10.58
C LYS A 28 5.54 -1.10 -10.66
N GLY A 29 5.33 -1.93 -9.64
CA GLY A 29 4.17 -2.81 -9.54
C GLY A 29 2.85 -2.02 -9.49
N ALA A 30 2.80 -0.98 -8.66
CA ALA A 30 1.63 -0.10 -8.54
C ALA A 30 1.26 0.54 -9.89
N MET A 31 2.25 1.02 -10.65
CA MET A 31 2.05 1.62 -11.97
C MET A 31 1.49 0.67 -13.04
N LYS A 32 1.32 -0.63 -12.76
CA LYS A 32 0.65 -1.59 -13.65
C LYS A 32 -0.87 -1.64 -13.45
N PHE A 33 -1.40 -0.96 -12.43
CA PHE A 33 -2.83 -0.90 -12.13
C PHE A 33 -3.54 0.43 -12.52
N PRO A 34 -3.07 1.25 -13.48
CA PRO A 34 -3.74 2.50 -13.79
C PRO A 34 -5.11 2.22 -14.40
N GLY A 35 -6.14 2.91 -13.93
CA GLY A 35 -7.46 2.87 -14.58
C GLY A 35 -8.34 1.68 -14.23
N SER A 36 -8.08 0.91 -13.17
CA SER A 36 -9.07 -0.08 -12.72
C SER A 36 -10.38 0.62 -12.31
N LYS A 37 -11.52 0.21 -12.88
CA LYS A 37 -12.85 0.69 -12.45
C LYS A 37 -13.20 0.27 -11.02
N LYS A 38 -12.50 -0.73 -10.48
CA LYS A 38 -12.68 -1.24 -9.11
C LYS A 38 -12.05 -0.28 -8.09
N GLU A 39 -12.85 0.19 -7.14
CA GLU A 39 -12.45 1.17 -6.12
C GLU A 39 -11.28 0.67 -5.25
N GLU A 40 -11.30 -0.61 -4.87
CA GLU A 40 -10.27 -1.23 -4.03
C GLU A 40 -8.91 -1.24 -4.70
N MET A 41 -8.87 -1.44 -6.02
CA MET A 41 -7.62 -1.43 -6.79
C MET A 41 -7.01 -0.03 -6.86
N LYS A 42 -7.84 1.03 -6.92
CA LYS A 42 -7.36 2.42 -6.77
C LYS A 42 -6.80 2.68 -5.37
N LYS A 43 -7.40 2.10 -4.33
CA LYS A 43 -6.90 2.19 -2.95
C LYS A 43 -5.55 1.47 -2.80
N ILE A 44 -5.42 0.26 -3.36
CA ILE A 44 -4.14 -0.49 -3.41
C ILE A 44 -3.05 0.32 -4.12
N HIS A 45 -3.37 0.88 -5.30
CA HIS A 45 -2.44 1.75 -6.03
C HIS A 45 -1.97 2.92 -5.17
N THR A 46 -2.90 3.66 -4.57
CA THR A 46 -2.59 4.82 -3.72
C THR A 46 -1.74 4.43 -2.51
N LEU A 47 -2.07 3.30 -1.87
CA LEU A 47 -1.37 2.77 -0.70
C LEU A 47 0.08 2.41 -1.05
N ALA A 48 0.30 1.70 -2.17
CA ALA A 48 1.63 1.37 -2.65
C ALA A 48 2.47 2.62 -3.01
N PHE A 49 1.84 3.67 -3.53
CA PHE A 49 2.50 4.96 -3.75
C PHE A 49 2.87 5.67 -2.44
N LYS A 50 2.01 5.65 -1.42
CA LYS A 50 2.34 6.21 -0.10
C LYS A 50 3.53 5.48 0.53
N PHE A 51 3.54 4.15 0.47
CA PHE A 51 4.63 3.33 1.01
C PHE A 51 5.94 3.53 0.24
N SER A 52 5.92 3.45 -1.09
CA SER A 52 7.13 3.62 -1.92
C SER A 52 7.78 5.00 -1.84
N ASN A 53 7.05 6.02 -1.39
CA ASN A 53 7.56 7.36 -1.11
C ASN A 53 7.87 7.59 0.38
N GLU A 54 7.83 6.53 1.19
CA GLU A 54 8.16 6.56 2.61
C GLU A 54 7.29 7.56 3.39
N LYS A 55 5.99 7.60 3.05
CA LYS A 55 4.99 8.38 3.80
C LYS A 55 4.29 7.56 4.89
N ILE A 56 4.37 6.24 4.81
CA ILE A 56 3.78 5.30 5.77
C ILE A 56 4.80 4.19 6.07
N CYS A 57 4.74 3.63 7.27
CA CYS A 57 5.58 2.50 7.66
C CYS A 57 5.11 1.18 7.02
N GLU A 58 5.99 0.17 7.05
CA GLU A 58 5.70 -1.16 6.51
C GLU A 58 4.50 -1.82 7.19
N TYR A 59 4.39 -1.69 8.52
CA TYR A 59 3.26 -2.23 9.26
C TYR A 59 1.91 -1.70 8.73
N CYS A 60 1.78 -0.37 8.60
CA CYS A 60 0.56 0.26 8.10
C CYS A 60 0.30 -0.10 6.62
N TYR A 61 1.35 -0.23 5.81
CA TYR A 61 1.25 -0.69 4.43
C TYR A 61 0.66 -2.10 4.35
N LEU A 62 1.23 -3.07 5.07
CA LEU A 62 0.81 -4.47 5.06
C LEU A 62 -0.61 -4.64 5.63
N ARG A 63 -0.91 -3.97 6.74
CA ARG A 63 -2.24 -4.00 7.37
C ARG A 63 -3.34 -3.54 6.41
N GLU A 64 -3.16 -2.41 5.74
CA GLU A 64 -4.16 -1.91 4.79
C GLU A 64 -4.23 -2.76 3.51
N MET A 65 -3.10 -3.30 3.03
CA MET A 65 -3.09 -4.26 1.92
C MET A 65 -3.90 -5.52 2.24
N ALA A 66 -3.73 -6.09 3.43
CA ALA A 66 -4.48 -7.27 3.89
C ALA A 66 -5.99 -6.98 3.98
N ARG A 67 -6.36 -5.79 4.49
CA ARG A 67 -7.76 -5.36 4.56
C ARG A 67 -8.39 -5.22 3.17
N LEU A 68 -7.72 -4.50 2.26
CA LEU A 68 -8.23 -4.26 0.90
C LEU A 68 -8.37 -5.56 0.10
N THR A 69 -7.37 -6.45 0.20
CA THR A 69 -7.42 -7.76 -0.48
C THR A 69 -8.52 -8.66 0.05
N THR A 70 -8.79 -8.63 1.37
CA THR A 70 -9.91 -9.35 1.98
C THR A 70 -11.26 -8.83 1.47
N ILE A 71 -11.45 -7.50 1.42
CA ILE A 71 -12.68 -6.90 0.86
C ILE A 71 -12.88 -7.33 -0.59
N MET A 72 -11.83 -7.30 -1.41
CA MET A 72 -11.90 -7.74 -2.80
C MET A 72 -12.31 -9.21 -2.93
N ARG A 73 -11.81 -10.08 -2.05
CA ARG A 73 -12.18 -11.51 -2.02
C ARG A 73 -13.66 -11.70 -1.68
N ILE A 74 -14.15 -11.02 -0.63
CA ILE A 74 -15.56 -11.08 -0.23
C ILE A 74 -16.46 -10.64 -1.38
N LYS A 75 -16.16 -9.49 -1.99
CA LYS A 75 -16.92 -8.99 -3.15
C LYS A 75 -16.90 -9.96 -4.33
N ALA A 76 -15.76 -10.60 -4.59
CA ALA A 76 -15.66 -11.60 -5.66
C ALA A 76 -16.55 -12.82 -5.35
N MET A 77 -16.55 -13.30 -4.10
CA MET A 77 -17.39 -14.42 -3.65
C MET A 77 -18.89 -14.08 -3.73
N GLU A 78 -19.27 -12.86 -3.37
CA GLU A 78 -20.66 -12.37 -3.48
C GLU A 78 -21.10 -12.24 -4.94
N SER A 79 -20.22 -11.75 -5.83
CA SER A 79 -20.53 -11.65 -7.27
C SER A 79 -20.61 -13.01 -7.98
N SER A 80 -20.10 -14.07 -7.35
CA SER A 80 -20.16 -15.45 -7.85
C SER A 80 -21.30 -16.28 -7.25
N LYS A 81 -22.13 -15.70 -6.36
CA LYS A 81 -23.36 -16.37 -5.92
C LYS A 81 -24.35 -16.39 -7.10
N PRO A 82 -24.94 -17.55 -7.43
CA PRO A 82 -25.94 -17.67 -8.48
C PRO A 82 -27.20 -16.85 -8.18
#